data_AF-A0A7C4N8D6-F1
#
_entry.id   AF-A0A7C4N8D6-F1
#
_cell.length_a   1.000
_cell.length_b   1.000
_cell.length_c   1.000
_cell.angle_alpha   90.00
_cell.angle_beta   90.00
_cell.angle_gamma   90.00
#
_symmetry.space_group_name_H-M   'P 1'
#
loop_
_entity.id
_entity.type
_entity.pdbx_description
1 polymer ?
#
loop_
_entity_poly.entity_id
_entity_poly.type
_entity_poly.pdbx_seq_one_letter_code
_entity_poly.pdbx_strand_id
1 'polypeptide(L)'
;MKLGRILRVAISLIVLAIVIVNVGTENLLGALRAIDLRWFAIAVLIHLAGLVIRTWRWSLLIAALGAPLAFGRLFYLYLAGTFFNT
;
A
#
# COMPACT_ATOMS: atom_id res chain seq x y z
N MET A 1 -14.85 16.23 -15.35
CA MET A 1 -13.66 15.78 -14.57
C MET A 1 -12.61 16.87 -14.61
N LYS A 2 -12.00 17.27 -13.47
CA LYS A 2 -11.02 18.38 -13.44
C LYS A 2 -9.81 18.02 -14.32
N LEU A 3 -9.40 18.90 -15.24
CA LEU A 3 -8.29 18.71 -16.21
C LEU A 3 -7.01 18.17 -15.56
N GLY A 4 -6.67 18.64 -14.36
CA GLY A 4 -5.50 18.18 -13.60
C GLY A 4 -5.54 16.69 -13.20
N ARG A 5 -6.73 16.09 -13.00
CA ARG A 5 -6.84 14.65 -12.72
C ARG A 5 -6.52 13.81 -13.97
N ILE A 6 -6.99 14.26 -15.14
CA ILE A 6 -6.72 13.59 -16.42
C ILE A 6 -5.22 13.65 -16.72
N LEU A 7 -4.60 14.82 -16.53
CA LEU A 7 -3.17 15.00 -16.74
C LEU A 7 -2.33 14.09 -15.83
N ARG A 8 -2.70 14.00 -14.54
CA ARG A 8 -2.02 13.12 -13.57
C ARG A 8 -2.10 11.65 -14.00
N VAL A 9 -3.29 11.20 -14.40
CA VAL A 9 -3.49 9.82 -14.90
C VAL A 9 -2.68 9.59 -16.17
N ALA A 10 -2.71 10.52 -17.12
CA ALA A 10 -1.95 10.42 -18.37
C ALA A 10 -0.43 10.33 -18.10
N ILE A 11 0.10 11.18 -17.22
CA ILE A 11 1.52 11.15 -16.82
C ILE A 11 1.86 9.82 -16.16
N SER A 12 1.04 9.34 -15.21
CA SER A 12 1.26 8.04 -14.57
C SER A 12 1.26 6.89 -15.57
N LEU A 13 0.35 6.90 -16.54
CA LEU A 13 0.28 5.90 -17.61
C LEU A 13 1.49 5.97 -18.54
N ILE A 14 1.93 7.17 -18.92
CA ILE A 14 3.13 7.36 -19.76
C ILE A 14 4.36 6.81 -19.05
N VAL A 15 4.56 7.16 -17.77
CA VAL A 15 5.69 6.65 -16.98
C VAL A 15 5.64 5.13 -16.87
N LEU A 16 4.46 4.57 -16.58
CA LEU A 16 4.30 3.11 -16.51
C LEU A 16 4.62 2.44 -17.86
N ALA A 17 4.13 3.00 -18.97
CA ALA A 17 4.42 2.50 -20.30
C ALA A 17 5.92 2.55 -20.62
N ILE A 18 6.60 3.65 -20.28
CA ILE A 18 8.06 3.80 -20.43
C ILE A 18 8.79 2.70 -19.65
N VAL A 19 8.41 2.44 -18.39
CA VAL A 19 9.04 1.40 -17.57
C VAL A 19 8.85 0.02 -18.20
N ILE A 20 7.63 -0.32 -18.62
CA ILE A 20 7.33 -1.63 -19.21
C ILE A 20 8.11 -1.84 -20.52
N VAL A 21 8.15 -0.83 -21.39
CA VAL A 21 8.87 -0.90 -22.67
C VAL A 21 10.38 -1.00 -22.45
N ASN A 22 10.95 -0.29 -21.48
CA ASN A 22 12.40 -0.34 -21.21
C ASN A 22 12.85 -1.65 -20.56
N VAL A 23 12.02 -2.24 -19.69
CA VAL A 23 12.36 -3.50 -19.01
C VAL A 23 12.12 -4.70 -19.92
N GLY A 24 11.14 -4.63 -20.83
CA GLY A 24 10.69 -5.77 -21.64
C GLY A 24 9.75 -6.67 -20.86
N THR A 25 8.61 -7.04 -21.45
CA THR A 25 7.55 -7.82 -20.78
C THR A 25 8.03 -9.23 -20.42
N GLU A 26 8.89 -9.84 -21.24
CA GLU A 26 9.51 -11.14 -20.93
C GLU A 26 10.44 -11.09 -19.73
N ASN A 27 11.27 -10.04 -19.60
CA ASN A 27 12.15 -9.87 -18.45
C ASN A 27 11.36 -9.61 -17.17
N LEU A 28 10.26 -8.85 -17.27
CA LEU A 28 9.37 -8.60 -16.13
C LEU A 28 8.71 -9.89 -15.64
N LEU A 29 8.14 -10.69 -16.55
CA LEU A 29 7.53 -11.98 -16.21
C LEU A 29 8.56 -12.99 -15.70
N GLY A 30 9.76 -13.00 -16.27
CA GLY A 30 10.88 -13.80 -15.80
C GLY A 30 11.28 -13.44 -14.37
N ALA A 31 11.43 -12.15 -14.08
CA ALA A 31 11.73 -11.65 -12.74
C ALA A 31 10.63 -12.01 -11.73
N LEU A 32 9.35 -11.86 -12.10
CA LEU A 32 8.22 -12.23 -11.24
C LEU A 32 8.19 -13.74 -10.94
N ARG A 33 8.51 -14.58 -11.92
CA ARG A 33 8.61 -16.05 -11.73
C ARG A 33 9.83 -16.45 -10.92
N ALA A 34 10.90 -15.67 -10.97
CA ALA A 34 12.13 -15.89 -10.22
C ALA A 34 12.07 -15.34 -8.77
N ILE A 35 10.94 -14.77 -8.35
CA ILE A 35 10.78 -14.28 -6.97
C ILE A 35 10.96 -15.44 -5.98
N ASP A 36 11.85 -15.22 -5.02
CA ASP A 36 11.90 -16.07 -3.83
C ASP A 36 10.71 -15.75 -2.92
N LEU A 37 9.78 -16.71 -2.84
CA LEU A 37 8.55 -16.58 -2.05
C LEU A 37 8.83 -16.36 -0.56
N ARG A 38 9.98 -16.80 -0.03
CA ARG A 38 10.36 -16.59 1.37
C ARG A 38 10.64 -15.12 1.63
N TRP A 39 11.45 -14.49 0.78
CA TRP A 39 11.74 -13.06 0.88
C TRP A 39 10.50 -12.21 0.64
N PHE A 40 9.65 -12.62 -0.30
CA PHE A 40 8.35 -11.98 -0.49
C PHE A 40 7.47 -12.08 0.76
N ALA A 41 7.38 -13.27 1.37
CA ALA A 41 6.63 -13.46 2.61
C ALA A 41 7.18 -12.61 3.76
N ILE A 42 8.51 -12.51 3.89
CA ILE A 42 9.15 -11.63 4.88
C ILE A 42 8.75 -10.17 4.65
N ALA A 43 8.80 -9.69 3.40
CA ALA A 43 8.39 -8.34 3.06
C ALA A 43 6.91 -8.08 3.40
N VAL A 44 6.03 -9.04 3.12
CA VAL A 44 4.60 -9.00 3.50
C VAL A 44 4.45 -8.93 5.01
N LEU A 45 5.16 -9.76 5.77
CA LEU A 45 5.11 -9.77 7.24
C LEU A 45 5.60 -8.44 7.82
N ILE A 46 6.68 -7.87 7.29
CA ILE A 46 7.18 -6.54 7.69
C ILE A 46 6.11 -5.48 7.41
N HIS A 47 5.47 -5.53 6.25
CA HIS A 47 4.40 -4.59 5.90
C HIS A 47 3.22 -4.69 6.87
N LEU A 48 2.74 -5.90 7.15
CA LEU A 48 1.64 -6.17 8.09
C LEU A 48 2.00 -5.74 9.52
N ALA A 49 3.23 -6.01 9.98
CA ALA A 49 3.72 -5.54 11.27
C ALA A 49 3.68 -4.00 11.34
N GLY A 50 4.08 -3.32 10.27
CA GLY A 50 3.96 -1.87 10.16
C GLY A 50 2.51 -1.37 10.31
N LEU A 51 1.53 -2.06 9.72
CA LEU A 51 0.10 -1.72 9.89
C LEU A 51 -0.36 -1.89 11.33
N VAL A 52 0.06 -2.97 11.99
CA VAL A 52 -0.26 -3.25 13.40
C VAL A 52 0.32 -2.16 14.30
N ILE A 53 1.60 -1.80 14.13
CA ILE A 53 2.27 -0.75 14.90
C ILE A 53 1.55 0.60 14.73
N ARG A 54 1.19 0.97 13.50
CA ARG A 54 0.48 2.22 13.23
C ARG A 54 -0.91 2.24 13.84
N THR A 55 -1.64 1.12 13.79
CA THR A 55 -2.94 0.97 14.43
C THR A 55 -2.84 1.06 15.95
N TRP A 56 -1.82 0.42 16.55
CA TRP A 56 -1.54 0.52 17.98
C TRP A 56 -1.32 1.97 18.37
N ARG A 57 -0.45 2.68 17.66
CA ARG A 57 -0.18 4.09 17.94
C ARG A 57 -1.46 4.92 18.01
N TRP A 58 -2.38 4.72 17.07
CA TRP A 58 -3.68 5.40 17.08
C TRP A 58 -4.59 4.93 18.22
N SER A 59 -4.57 3.64 18.57
CA SER A 59 -5.30 3.11 19.71
C SER A 59 -4.89 3.79 21.02
N LEU A 60 -3.60 4.04 21.22
CA LEU A 60 -3.11 4.76 22.41
C LEU A 60 -3.57 6.21 22.44
N LEU A 61 -3.47 6.92 21.31
CA LEU A 61 -3.90 8.32 21.21
C LEU A 61 -5.40 8.47 21.48
N ILE A 62 -6.21 7.58 20.90
CA ILE A 62 -7.67 7.59 21.06
C ILE A 62 -8.07 7.21 22.49
N ALA A 63 -7.39 6.24 23.10
CA ALA A 63 -7.60 5.89 24.50
C ALA A 63 -7.27 7.07 25.43
N ALA A 64 -6.18 7.81 25.17
CA ALA A 64 -5.81 8.99 25.94
C ALA A 64 -6.83 10.14 25.84
N LEU A 65 -7.64 10.18 24.78
CA LEU A 65 -8.75 11.12 24.60
C LEU A 65 -10.06 10.66 25.27
N GLY A 66 -10.05 9.54 26.00
CA GLY A 66 -11.22 9.03 26.72
C GLY A 66 -12.23 8.26 25.85
N ALA A 67 -11.86 7.88 24.63
CA ALA A 67 -12.74 7.18 23.70
C ALA A 67 -12.13 5.84 23.22
N PRO A 68 -11.78 4.89 24.09
CA PRO A 68 -11.12 3.66 23.68
C PRO A 68 -11.96 2.87 22.67
N LEU A 69 -11.35 2.49 21.55
CA LEU A 69 -11.95 1.60 20.55
C LEU A 69 -11.26 0.23 20.58
N ALA A 70 -12.02 -0.82 20.26
CA ALA A 70 -11.46 -2.15 20.05
C ALA A 70 -10.41 -2.10 18.92
N PHE A 71 -9.24 -2.70 19.16
CA PHE A 71 -8.11 -2.69 18.22
C PHE A 71 -8.52 -3.19 16.82
N GLY A 72 -9.32 -4.25 16.73
CA GLY A 72 -9.78 -4.79 15.45
C GLY A 72 -10.60 -3.79 14.62
N ARG A 73 -11.41 -2.95 15.27
CA ARG A 73 -12.16 -1.88 14.60
C ARG A 73 -11.22 -0.79 14.09
N LEU A 74 -10.23 -0.40 14.90
CA LEU A 74 -9.20 0.56 14.47
C LEU A 74 -8.34 0.02 13.33
N PHE A 75 -7.99 -1.27 13.37
CA PHE A 75 -7.23 -1.93 12.31
C PHE A 75 -8.01 -1.94 10.99
N TYR A 76 -9.29 -2.30 11.04
CA TYR A 76 -10.18 -2.22 9.88
C TYR A 76 -10.29 -0.80 9.32
N LEU A 77 -10.51 0.19 10.18
CA LEU A 77 -10.56 1.61 9.77
C LEU A 77 -9.22 2.08 9.19
N TYR A 78 -8.09 1.61 9.72
CA TYR A 78 -6.77 1.92 9.21
C TYR A 78 -6.56 1.31 7.82
N LEU A 79 -6.97 0.07 7.60
CA LEU A 79 -6.94 -0.59 6.29
C LEU A 79 -7.81 0.13 5.27
N ALA A 80 -9.07 0.40 5.62
CA ALA A 80 -9.99 1.14 4.76
C ALA A 80 -9.43 2.53 4.43
N GLY A 81 -8.95 3.25 5.44
CA GLY A 81 -8.30 4.55 5.26
C GLY A 81 -7.09 4.45 4.33
N THR A 82 -6.20 3.47 4.52
CA THR A 82 -5.01 3.30 3.68
C THR A 82 -5.35 3.00 2.23
N PHE A 83 -6.39 2.20 1.96
CA PHE A 83 -6.84 1.88 0.60
C PHE A 83 -7.61 3.01 -0.08
N PHE A 84 -8.44 3.75 0.67
CA PHE A 84 -9.32 4.79 0.13
C PHE A 84 -8.77 6.22 0.29
N ASN A 85 -7.55 6.40 0.81
CA ASN A 85 -6.88 7.69 0.87
C ASN A 85 -6.41 8.11 -0.55
N THR A 86 -7.37 8.57 -1.36
CA THR A 86 -7.19 9.16 -2.70
C THR A 86 -6.82 10.63 -2.68
#